data_AF-A0A418QJQ1-F1
#
_entry.id   AF-A0A418QJQ1-F1
#
_cell.length_a   1.000
_cell.length_b   1.000
_cell.length_c   1.000
_cell.angle_alpha   90.00
_cell.angle_beta   90.00
_cell.angle_gamma   90.00
#
_symmetry.space_group_name_H-M   'P 1'
#
loop_
_entity.id
_entity.type
_entity.pdbx_description
1 polymer ?
#
loop_
_entity_poly.entity_id
_entity_poly.type
_entity_poly.pdbx_seq_one_letter_code
_entity_poly.pdbx_strand_id
1 'polypeptide(L)' 'MHLKSEWPTIKNKLQQEYTHLTDEDLTYVAGKDQELVSRLQSKLGKSQVTIVTMLNAL' A
#
# COMPACT_ATOMS: atom_id res chain seq x y z
N MET A 1 -8.38 -11.75 2.05
CA MET A 1 -7.36 -10.73 2.36
C MET A 1 -7.73 -10.06 3.67
N HIS A 2 -6.90 -10.20 4.70
CA HIS A 2 -7.04 -9.44 5.95
C HIS A 2 -6.13 -8.20 5.91
N LEU A 3 -6.19 -7.44 4.80
CA LEU A 3 -5.31 -6.29 4.57
C LEU A 3 -5.38 -5.31 5.75
N LYS A 4 -6.55 -5.13 6.36
CA LYS A 4 -6.73 -4.29 7.55
C LYS A 4 -5.88 -4.70 8.75
N SER A 5 -5.73 -6.00 9.04
CA SER A 5 -4.94 -6.45 10.20
C SER A 5 -3.44 -6.44 9.92
N GLU A 6 -3.06 -6.69 8.66
CA GLU A 6 -1.66 -6.73 8.24
C GLU A 6 -1.14 -5.37 7.75
N TRP A 7 -2.02 -4.39 7.56
CA TRP A 7 -1.69 -3.05 7.07
C TRP A 7 -0.57 -2.36 7.86
N PRO A 8 -0.53 -2.39 9.20
CA PRO A 8 0.54 -1.75 9.95
C PRO A 8 1.92 -2.33 9.60
N THR A 9 2.00 -3.64 9.38
CA THR A 9 3.24 -4.33 8.99
C THR A 9 3.61 -3.99 7.55
N ILE A 10 2.64 -4.08 6.65
CA ILE A 10 2.83 -3.76 5.22
C ILE A 10 3.27 -2.29 5.05
N LYS A 11 2.62 -1.37 5.76
CA LYS A 11 2.96 0.05 5.79
C LYS A 11 4.42 0.26 6.23
N ASN A 12 4.85 -0.36 7.32
CA ASN A 12 6.23 -0.23 7.79
C ASN A 12 7.22 -0.72 6.72
N LYS A 13 6.97 -1.89 6.10
CA LYS A 13 7.82 -2.41 5.01
C LYS A 13 7.85 -1.46 3.81
N LEU A 14 6.69 -0.91 3.42
CA LEU A 14 6.60 0.07 2.33
C LEU A 14 7.35 1.37 2.67
N GLN A 15 7.30 1.87 3.92
CA GLN A 15 8.09 3.04 4.33
C GLN A 15 9.60 2.75 4.31
N GLN A 16 10.01 1.54 4.66
CA GLN A 16 11.42 1.13 4.62
C GLN A 16 11.93 0.96 3.19
N GLU A 17 11.16 0.33 2.31
CA GLU A 17 11.55 0.13 0.91
C GLU A 17 11.42 1.41 0.07
N TYR A 18 10.41 2.24 0.36
CA TYR A 18 10.08 3.42 -0.42
C TYR A 18 10.10 4.67 0.46
N THR A 19 11.29 5.24 0.60
CA THR A 19 11.55 6.46 1.38
C THR A 19 10.78 7.71 0.90
N HIS A 20 10.21 7.66 -0.31
CA HIS A 20 9.40 8.73 -0.88
C HIS A 20 7.90 8.58 -0.57
N LEU A 21 7.46 7.45 -0.02
CA LEU A 21 6.09 7.27 0.44
C LEU A 21 5.94 7.93 1.82
N THR A 22 4.91 8.75 1.94
CA THR A 22 4.58 9.41 3.20
C THR A 22 3.54 8.62 3.98
N ASP A 23 3.38 8.92 5.27
CA ASP A 23 2.29 8.37 6.08
C ASP A 23 0.89 8.64 5.48
N GLU A 24 0.71 9.78 4.80
CA GLU A 24 -0.54 10.12 4.11
C GLU A 24 -0.80 9.23 2.89
N ASP A 25 0.24 8.88 2.14
CA ASP A 25 0.15 7.96 1.00
C ASP A 25 -0.17 6.53 1.45
N LEU A 26 0.27 6.18 2.66
CA LEU A 26 0.07 4.87 3.30
C LEU A 26 -1.08 4.86 4.31
N THR A 27 -2.01 5.81 4.19
CA THR A 27 -3.22 5.83 5.01
C THR A 27 -4.23 4.84 4.47
N TYR A 28 -4.46 3.76 5.22
CA TYR A 28 -5.51 2.80 4.94
C TYR A 28 -6.80 3.17 5.65
N VAL A 29 -7.90 3.14 4.90
CA VAL A 29 -9.25 3.28 5.44
C VAL A 29 -10.03 2.04 5.04
N ALA A 30 -10.67 1.40 6.02
CA ALA A 30 -11.42 0.17 5.79
C ALA A 30 -12.53 0.40 4.74
N GLY A 31 -12.56 -0.43 3.70
CA GLY A 31 -13.49 -0.28 2.57
C GLY A 31 -13.01 0.68 1.47
N LYS A 32 -11.85 1.33 1.64
CA LYS A 32 -11.20 2.17 0.61
C LYS A 32 -9.93 1.52 0.05
N ASP A 33 -9.90 0.20 -0.03
CA ASP A 33 -8.77 -0.57 -0.54
C ASP A 33 -8.40 -0.14 -1.97
N GLN A 34 -9.40 0.16 -2.81
CA GLN A 34 -9.16 0.66 -4.18
C GLN A 34 -8.49 2.04 -4.21
N GLU A 35 -8.89 2.98 -3.35
CA GLU A 35 -8.27 4.32 -3.31
C GLU A 35 -6.80 4.24 -2.89
N LEU A 36 -6.50 3.39 -1.90
CA LEU A 36 -5.13 3.14 -1.46
C LEU A 36 -4.28 2.58 -2.60
N VAL A 37 -4.79 1.57 -3.30
CA VAL A 37 -4.08 0.94 -4.42
C VAL A 37 -3.84 1.95 -5.54
N SER A 38 -4.82 2.80 -5.89
CA SER A 38 -4.64 3.84 -6.90
C SER A 38 -3.62 4.91 -6.49
N ARG A 39 -3.58 5.32 -5.22
CA ARG A 39 -2.53 6.24 -4.72
C ARG A 39 -1.15 5.62 -4.85
N LEU A 40 -0.99 4.38 -4.39
CA LEU A 40 0.26 3.64 -4.49
C LEU A 40 0.69 3.46 -5.94
N GLN A 41 -0.26 3.19 -6.84
CA GLN A 41 -0.01 3.10 -8.28
C GLN A 41 0.61 4.40 -8.82
N SER A 42 0.03 5.56 -8.49
CA SER A 42 0.53 6.86 -8.93
C SER A 42 1.88 7.22 -8.28
N LYS A 43 2.09 6.87 -7.01
CA LYS A 43 3.32 7.19 -6.28
C LYS A 43 4.50 6.32 -6.67
N LEU A 44 4.26 5.02 -6.83
CA LEU A 44 5.28 4.03 -7.19
C LEU A 44 5.48 3.89 -8.70
N GLY A 45 4.57 4.43 -9.52
CA GLY A 45 4.60 4.28 -10.98
C GLY A 45 4.46 2.82 -11.44
N LYS A 46 3.92 1.94 -10.60
CA LYS A 46 3.76 0.51 -10.86
C LYS A 46 2.34 0.20 -11.32
N SER A 47 2.11 -0.95 -11.94
CA SER A 47 0.76 -1.39 -12.30
C SER A 47 -0.07 -1.73 -11.06
N GLN A 48 -1.39 -1.60 -11.16
CA GLN A 48 -2.32 -1.99 -10.09
C GLN A 48 -2.08 -3.43 -9.61
N VAL A 49 -1.83 -4.34 -10.56
CA VAL A 49 -1.52 -5.75 -10.26
C VAL A 49 -0.25 -5.86 -9.42
N THR A 50 0.81 -5.13 -9.78
CA THR A 50 2.06 -5.14 -9.00
C THR A 50 1.83 -4.66 -7.57
N ILE A 51 1.04 -3.60 -7.38
CA ILE A 51 0.69 -3.09 -6.05
C ILE A 51 -0.06 -4.16 -5.26
N VAL A 52 -1.13 -4.71 -5.82
CA VAL A 52 -1.96 -5.74 -5.16
C VAL A 52 -1.12 -6.97 -4.83
N THR A 53 -0.23 -7.41 -5.72
CA THR A 53 0.68 -8.54 -5.46
C THR A 53 1.64 -8.22 -4.33
N MET A 54 2.25 -7.02 -4.29
CA MET A 54 3.11 -6.59 -3.17
C MET A 54 2.34 -6.61 -1.85
N LEU A 55 1.13 -6.04 -1.82
CA LEU A 55 0.28 -6.02 -0.63
C LEU A 55 -0.14 -7.42 -0.15
N ASN A 56 -0.19 -8.42 -1.05
CA ASN A 56 -0.48 -9.81 -0.69
C ASN A 56 0.78 -10.63 -0.35
N ALA A 57 1.95 -10.19 -0.77
CA ALA A 57 3.22 -10.91 -0.59
C ALA A 57 3.97 -10.49 0.69
N LEU A 58 3.58 -9.36 1.30
CA LEU A 58 4.20 -8.77 2.50
C LEU A 58 3.49 -9.19 3.78
#